data_AF-A0A7S2JUA6-F1
#
_entry.id   AF-A0A7S2JUA6-F1
#
_cell.length_a   1.000
_cell.length_b   1.000
_cell.length_c   1.000
_cell.angle_alpha   90.00
_cell.angle_beta   90.00
_cell.angle_gamma   90.00
#
_symmetry.space_group_name_H-M   'P 1'
#
loop_
_entity.id
_entity.type
_entity.pdbx_description
1 polymer ?
#
loop_
_entity_poly.entity_id
_entity_poly.type
_entity_poly.pdbx_seq_one_letter_code
_entity_poly.pdbx_strand_id
1 'polypeptide(L)'
;TFNTDVSSNLDWTFKPAQKHVTVLAGQTALAFFEATNHSTEPIIGVATYNVVPNEAGAYFNKIQCFCFDEQRLLPGETVDMPVFFYIDPDFLQDRRMGRLDTMTLSYTFFKSNEVYS
;
A
#
# COMPACT_ATOMS: atom_id res chain seq x y z
N THR A 1 4.30 -3.01 9.57
CA THR A 1 5.40 -3.13 8.58
C THR A 1 4.83 -2.96 7.19
N PHE A 2 5.67 -2.62 6.22
CA PHE A 2 5.25 -2.44 4.83
C PHE A 2 6.05 -3.35 3.92
N ASN A 3 5.36 -3.99 2.99
CA ASN A 3 5.95 -4.77 1.91
C ASN A 3 5.44 -4.25 0.56
N THR A 4 6.30 -4.27 -0.44
CA THR A 4 6.01 -3.73 -1.76
C THR A 4 6.59 -4.61 -2.84
N ASP A 5 5.78 -4.91 -3.85
CA ASP A 5 6.16 -5.71 -5.00
C ASP A 5 5.73 -5.00 -6.29
N VAL A 6 6.41 -5.30 -7.39
CA VAL A 6 6.09 -4.81 -8.73
C VAL A 6 6.09 -6.00 -9.68
N SER A 7 5.06 -6.09 -10.53
CA SER A 7 4.99 -7.10 -11.58
C SER A 7 6.15 -6.95 -12.57
N SER A 8 6.73 -8.07 -13.04
CA SER A 8 7.91 -8.06 -13.92
C SER A 8 7.72 -7.34 -15.26
N ASN A 9 6.49 -7.04 -15.67
CA ASN A 9 6.14 -6.30 -16.89
C ASN A 9 5.86 -4.80 -16.65
N LEU A 10 6.06 -4.30 -15.42
CA LEU A 10 5.98 -2.90 -15.07
C LEU A 10 7.37 -2.40 -14.70
N ASP A 11 7.95 -1.53 -15.54
CA ASP A 11 9.31 -1.03 -15.36
C ASP A 11 9.37 0.13 -14.34
N TRP A 12 8.81 -0.13 -13.16
CA TRP A 12 8.76 0.79 -12.05
C TRP A 12 9.58 0.29 -10.87
N THR A 13 10.14 1.21 -10.10
CA THR A 13 10.49 0.94 -8.71
C THR A 13 9.33 1.39 -7.84
N PHE A 14 8.93 0.56 -6.88
CA PHE A 14 7.96 0.93 -5.86
C PHE A 14 8.45 0.45 -4.50
N LYS A 15 8.55 1.37 -3.54
CA LYS A 15 9.13 1.09 -2.22
C LYS A 15 8.46 1.92 -1.14
N PRO A 16 8.40 1.44 0.11
CA PRO A 16 7.93 2.26 1.21
C PRO A 16 9.03 3.24 1.62
N ALA A 17 8.66 4.47 1.97
CA ALA A 17 9.58 5.47 2.51
C ALA A 17 10.11 5.05 3.90
N GLN A 18 9.28 4.34 4.68
CA GLN A 18 9.67 3.72 5.95
C GLN A 18 9.33 2.23 5.93
N LYS A 19 10.20 1.36 6.48
CA LYS A 19 9.92 -0.10 6.54
C LYS A 19 8.78 -0.47 7.50
N HIS A 20 8.57 0.34 8.53
CA HIS A 20 7.49 0.16 9.50
C HIS A 20 7.17 1.49 10.18
N VAL A 21 5.99 1.54 10.79
CA VAL A 21 5.53 2.58 11.70
C VAL A 21 4.89 1.89 12.90
N THR A 22 4.99 2.53 14.07
CA THR A 22 4.31 2.10 15.29
C THR A 22 3.18 3.07 15.55
N VAL A 23 1.97 2.55 15.73
CA VAL A 23 0.75 3.34 15.92
C VAL A 23 -0.04 2.75 17.09
N LEU A 24 -0.75 3.59 17.84
CA LEU A 24 -1.70 3.10 18.84
C LEU A 24 -3.05 2.86 18.16
N ALA A 25 -3.76 1.82 18.59
CA ALA A 25 -5.12 1.57 18.09
C ALA A 25 -6.02 2.80 18.37
N GLY A 26 -6.85 3.16 17.39
CA GLY A 26 -7.66 4.38 17.38
C GLY A 26 -6.91 5.65 16.91
N GLN A 27 -5.58 5.62 16.77
CA GLN A 27 -4.83 6.74 16.19
C GLN A 27 -4.74 6.63 14.68
N THR A 28 -4.92 7.76 14.01
CA THR A 28 -4.70 7.89 12.58
C THR A 28 -3.21 8.00 12.25
N ALA A 29 -2.82 7.44 11.13
CA ALA A 29 -1.44 7.37 10.69
C ALA A 29 -1.32 7.55 9.17
N LEU A 30 -0.20 8.15 8.76
CA LEU A 30 0.21 8.29 7.37
C LEU A 30 1.45 7.43 7.12
N ALA A 31 1.40 6.62 6.07
CA ALA A 31 2.55 5.93 5.52
C ALA A 31 2.81 6.44 4.11
N PHE A 32 4.09 6.64 3.76
CA PHE A 32 4.47 7.12 2.44
C PHE A 32 5.16 6.01 1.67
N PHE A 33 4.84 5.94 0.39
CA PHE A 33 5.51 5.09 -0.59
C PHE A 33 5.98 5.95 -1.74
N GLU A 34 7.02 5.50 -2.43
CA GLU A 34 7.58 6.18 -3.60
C GLU A 34 7.49 5.24 -4.79
N ALA A 35 6.98 5.74 -5.92
CA ALA A 35 6.97 5.05 -7.19
C ALA A 35 7.75 5.86 -8.23
N THR A 36 8.62 5.19 -8.99
CA THR A 36 9.39 5.80 -10.09
C THR A 36 9.21 4.98 -11.36
N ASN A 37 8.86 5.64 -12.48
CA ASN A 37 8.84 5.01 -13.80
C ASN A 37 10.23 5.12 -14.47
N HIS A 38 10.88 3.98 -14.73
CA HIS A 38 12.20 3.93 -15.35
C HIS A 38 12.17 3.77 -16.86
N SER A 39 10.98 3.56 -17.45
CA SER A 39 10.84 3.40 -18.88
C SER A 39 10.94 4.73 -19.64
N THR A 40 11.00 4.63 -20.97
CA THR A 40 10.98 5.78 -21.88
C THR A 40 9.57 6.18 -22.33
N GLU A 41 8.53 5.52 -21.83
CA GLU A 41 7.13 5.79 -22.18
C GLU A 41 6.25 6.03 -20.93
N PRO A 42 5.15 6.78 -21.05
CA PRO A 42 4.16 6.83 -19.98
C PRO A 42 3.58 5.43 -19.75
N ILE A 43 3.52 4.99 -18.50
CA ILE A 43 2.89 3.72 -18.12
C ILE A 43 1.76 3.99 -17.14
N ILE A 44 0.67 3.23 -17.28
CA ILE A 44 -0.43 3.19 -16.31
C ILE A 44 -0.26 1.94 -15.45
N GLY A 45 -0.23 2.12 -14.14
CA GLY A 45 -0.13 1.05 -13.15
C GLY A 45 -1.35 1.04 -12.23
N VAL A 46 -1.75 -0.14 -11.77
CA VAL A 46 -2.79 -0.34 -10.76
C VAL A 46 -2.21 -1.16 -9.61
N ALA A 47 -2.56 -0.82 -8.38
CA ALA A 47 -2.07 -1.51 -7.19
C ALA A 47 -3.17 -2.34 -6.52
N THR A 48 -2.85 -3.56 -6.16
CA THR A 48 -3.65 -4.36 -5.22
C THR A 48 -2.98 -4.40 -3.86
N TYR A 49 -3.74 -4.68 -2.80
CA TYR A 49 -3.20 -4.75 -1.46
C TYR A 49 -3.79 -5.87 -0.63
N ASN A 50 -3.03 -6.31 0.37
CA ASN A 50 -3.49 -7.22 1.41
C ASN A 50 -2.85 -6.89 2.76
N VAL A 51 -3.51 -7.29 3.83
CA VAL A 51 -3.04 -7.11 5.21
C VAL A 51 -2.85 -8.47 5.86
N VAL A 52 -1.67 -8.68 6.45
CA VAL A 52 -1.30 -9.92 7.13
C VAL A 52 -0.96 -9.61 8.59
N PRO A 53 -1.39 -10.43 9.57
CA PRO A 53 -2.23 -11.62 9.40
C PRO A 53 -3.69 -11.25 9.06
N ASN A 54 -4.36 -12.12 8.30
CA ASN A 54 -5.69 -11.84 7.75
C ASN A 54 -6.74 -11.52 8.83
N GLU A 55 -6.63 -12.16 9.99
CA GLU A 55 -7.47 -11.94 11.17
C GLU A 55 -7.34 -10.52 11.75
N ALA A 56 -6.16 -9.90 11.66
CA ALA A 56 -5.96 -8.50 12.03
C ALA A 56 -6.43 -7.55 10.92
N GLY A 57 -6.48 -8.00 9.67
CA GLY A 57 -6.91 -7.22 8.51
C GLY A 57 -8.31 -6.63 8.66
N ALA A 58 -9.21 -7.30 9.40
CA ALA A 58 -10.55 -6.79 9.69
C ALA A 58 -10.56 -5.50 10.53
N TYR A 59 -9.49 -5.24 11.28
CA TYR A 59 -9.33 -4.04 12.11
C TYR A 59 -8.53 -2.94 11.39
N PHE A 60 -7.94 -3.24 10.23
CA PHE A 60 -7.19 -2.26 9.45
C PHE A 60 -8.14 -1.42 8.61
N ASN A 61 -8.30 -0.14 8.98
CA ASN A 61 -9.20 0.77 8.30
C ASN A 61 -8.41 1.77 7.45
N LYS A 62 -8.62 1.70 6.14
CA LYS A 62 -8.01 2.59 5.14
C LYS A 62 -8.94 3.78 4.89
N ILE A 63 -8.49 4.97 5.25
CA ILE A 63 -9.24 6.22 5.04
C ILE A 63 -9.02 6.74 3.61
N GLN A 64 -7.76 6.73 3.13
CA GLN A 64 -7.41 7.19 1.79
C GLN A 64 -6.25 6.36 1.21
N CYS A 65 -6.28 6.07 -0.09
CA CYS A 65 -5.27 5.27 -0.78
C CYS A 65 -5.16 5.65 -2.25
N PHE A 66 -3.94 5.60 -2.78
CA PHE A 66 -3.64 5.63 -4.22
C PHE A 66 -4.14 4.38 -4.99
N CYS A 67 -4.70 3.42 -4.27
CA CYS A 67 -4.76 2.02 -4.69
C CYS A 67 -6.01 1.68 -5.47
N PHE A 68 -6.99 2.58 -5.46
CA PHE A 68 -8.23 2.45 -6.21
C PHE A 68 -8.21 3.21 -7.55
N ASP A 69 -7.18 4.04 -7.76
CA ASP A 69 -7.06 4.86 -8.96
C ASP A 69 -5.88 4.39 -9.79
N GLU A 70 -6.06 4.37 -11.12
CA GLU A 70 -4.98 4.18 -12.07
C GLU A 70 -3.91 5.25 -11.88
N GLN A 71 -2.66 4.82 -11.71
CA GLN A 71 -1.51 5.71 -11.57
C GLN A 71 -0.83 5.81 -12.92
N ARG A 72 -0.86 7.00 -13.54
CA ARG A 72 -0.12 7.26 -14.78
C ARG A 72 1.17 8.00 -14.44
N LEU A 73 2.31 7.35 -14.65
CA LEU A 73 3.62 7.97 -14.47
C LEU A 73 4.29 8.20 -15.83
N LEU A 74 4.79 9.41 -16.04
CA LEU A 74 5.60 9.79 -17.18
C LEU A 74 7.02 9.20 -17.11
N PRO A 75 7.78 9.18 -18.21
CA PRO A 75 9.17 8.71 -18.21
C PRO A 75 10.03 9.44 -17.17
N GLY A 76 10.69 8.68 -16.29
CA GLY A 76 11.54 9.22 -15.22
C GLY A 76 10.79 9.89 -14.06
N GLU A 77 9.45 9.94 -14.11
CA GLU A 77 8.65 10.57 -13.06
C GLU A 77 8.72 9.76 -11.77
N THR A 78 8.86 10.47 -10.65
CA THR A 78 8.80 9.92 -9.30
C THR A 78 7.69 10.63 -8.52
N VAL A 79 6.82 9.86 -7.88
CA VAL A 79 5.68 10.40 -7.11
C VAL A 79 5.62 9.81 -5.71
N ASP A 80 5.21 10.63 -4.76
CA ASP A 80 4.86 10.22 -3.40
C ASP A 80 3.42 9.71 -3.35
N MET A 81 3.25 8.54 -2.74
CA MET A 81 1.99 7.82 -2.65
C MET A 81 1.60 7.63 -1.17
N PRO A 82 0.85 8.58 -0.58
CA PRO A 82 0.44 8.49 0.82
C PRO A 82 -0.70 7.47 1.01
N VAL A 83 -0.63 6.74 2.12
CA VAL A 83 -1.72 5.89 2.63
C VAL A 83 -2.13 6.41 3.99
N PHE A 84 -3.40 6.79 4.12
CA PHE A 84 -3.98 7.25 5.38
C PHE A 84 -4.86 6.16 5.98
N PHE A 85 -4.57 5.76 7.20
CA PHE A 85 -5.21 4.61 7.85
C PHE A 85 -5.26 4.75 9.37
N TYR A 86 -6.00 3.85 10.01
CA TYR A 86 -5.94 3.61 11.45
C TYR A 86 -6.21 2.13 11.76
N ILE A 87 -5.88 1.70 12.97
CA ILE A 87 -6.25 0.38 13.49
C ILE A 87 -7.45 0.57 14.41
N ASP A 88 -8.52 -0.18 14.18
CA ASP A 88 -9.73 -0.11 15.01
C ASP A 88 -9.41 -0.46 16.48
N PRO A 89 -9.82 0.37 17.47
CA PRO A 89 -9.60 0.09 18.89
C PRO A 89 -10.19 -1.24 19.38
N ASP A 90 -11.20 -1.79 18.70
CA ASP A 90 -11.77 -3.12 19.02
C ASP A 90 -10.74 -4.25 18.87
N PHE A 91 -9.65 -4.01 18.13
CA PHE A 91 -8.49 -4.91 18.06
C PHE A 91 -7.95 -5.26 19.45
N LEU A 92 -7.95 -4.31 20.39
CA LEU A 92 -7.44 -4.50 21.75
C LEU A 92 -8.38 -5.34 22.62
N GLN A 93 -9.64 -5.49 22.23
CA GLN A 93 -10.66 -6.24 22.97
C GLN A 93 -10.80 -7.68 22.48
N ASP A 94 -10.39 -7.97 21.25
CA ASP A 94 -10.43 -9.33 20.72
C ASP A 94 -9.30 -10.20 21.30
N ARG A 95 -9.69 -11.21 22.08
CA ARG A 95 -8.78 -12.18 22.69
C ARG A 95 -7.91 -12.92 21.66
N ARG A 96 -8.38 -13.09 20.43
CA ARG A 96 -7.60 -13.70 19.33
C ARG A 96 -6.41 -12.83 18.95
N MET A 97 -6.53 -11.52 19.08
CA MET A 97 -5.52 -10.53 18.69
C MET A 97 -4.47 -10.29 19.79
N GLY A 98 -4.67 -10.83 21.00
CA GLY A 98 -3.81 -10.54 22.17
C GLY A 98 -2.34 -10.95 22.06
N ARG A 99 -1.92 -11.62 20.98
CA ARG A 99 -0.51 -11.94 20.67
C ARG A 99 0.02 -11.24 19.42
N LEU A 100 -0.81 -10.45 18.75
CA LEU A 100 -0.45 -9.75 17.52
C LEU A 100 -0.02 -8.33 17.86
N ASP A 101 1.25 -8.02 17.61
CA ASP A 101 1.82 -6.67 17.72
C ASP A 101 2.18 -6.08 16.35
N THR A 102 2.13 -6.90 15.30
CA THR A 102 2.64 -6.57 13.98
C THR A 102 1.61 -6.91 12.91
N MET A 103 1.29 -5.91 12.09
CA MET A 103 0.53 -6.06 10.85
C MET A 103 1.42 -5.66 9.67
N THR A 104 1.39 -6.45 8.60
CA THR A 104 2.09 -6.17 7.35
C THR A 104 1.08 -5.75 6.29
N LEU A 105 1.19 -4.50 5.84
CA LEU A 105 0.47 -4.00 4.67
C LEU A 105 1.33 -4.26 3.43
N SER A 106 0.87 -5.14 2.56
CA SER A 106 1.56 -5.51 1.32
C SER A 106 0.85 -4.90 0.12
N TYR A 107 1.60 -4.28 -0.77
CA TYR A 107 1.12 -3.74 -2.04
C TYR A 107 1.85 -4.39 -3.20
N THR A 108 1.12 -4.66 -4.27
CA THR A 108 1.71 -5.11 -5.53
C THR A 108 1.17 -4.26 -6.66
N PHE A 109 2.08 -3.63 -7.43
CA PHE A 109 1.73 -2.90 -8.64
C PHE A 109 1.76 -3.79 -9.87
N PHE A 110 0.78 -3.61 -10.75
CA PHE A 110 0.65 -4.28 -12.03
C PHE A 110 0.53 -3.24 -13.14
N LYS A 111 1.11 -3.53 -14.32
CA LYS A 111 0.85 -2.73 -15.52
C LYS A 111 -0.64 -2.88 -15.89
N SER A 112 -1.38 -1.78 -15.97
CA SER A 112 -2.75 -1.77 -16.52
C SER A 112 -2.65 -1.92 -18.04
N ASN A 113 -3.37 -2.88 -18.61
CA ASN A 113 -3.38 -3.17 -20.05
C ASN A 113 -4.58 -2.55 -20.78
N GLU A 114 -5.39 -1.70 -20.14
CA GLU A 114 -6.58 -1.14 -20.78
C GLU A 114 -6.22 -0.05 -21.80
N VAL A 115 -6.00 -0.50 -23.04
CA VAL A 115 -6.52 0.18 -24.23
C VAL A 115 -8.04 0.11 -24.11
N TYR A 116 -8.69 1.26 -23.91
CA TYR A 116 -10.16 1.33 -23.96
C TYR A 116 -10.68 0.63 -25.23
N SER A 117 -11.51 -0.40 -25.03
CA SER A 117 -12.37 -0.99 -26.06
C SER A 117 -13.54 -0.08 -26.35
#